data_AF-A0A399WAC3-F1
#
_entry.id   AF-A0A399WAC3-F1
#
_cell.length_a   1.000
_cell.length_b   1.000
_cell.length_c   1.000
_cell.angle_alpha   90.00
_cell.angle_beta   90.00
_cell.angle_gamma   90.00
#
_symmetry.space_group_name_H-M   'P 1'
#
loop_
_entity.id
_entity.type
_entity.pdbx_description
1 polymer ?
#
loop_
_entity_poly.entity_id
_entity_poly.type
_entity_poly.pdbx_seq_one_letter_code
_entity_poly.pdbx_strand_id
1 'polypeptide(L)'
;MKTKRVSEFLTEDEISAILRVPDRRTLQGKRDYALLLLMFSTGLRKAEVCSLRVEHITTYRNQPVVDVMGKGEKHRRVALNRDVLEAVLDYQKTLLPLTPSGGGQYLFYTLGEHGNCTIRPLTHKAVDCLLRRAKKDALITKRITPHTTRHTFATTLLDRGG
;
A
#
# COMPACT_ATOMS: atom_id res chain seq x y z
N MET A 1 -4.48 -21.48 -27.78
CA MET A 1 -3.85 -21.90 -26.50
C MET A 1 -3.95 -20.77 -25.48
N LYS A 2 -4.69 -20.95 -24.38
CA LYS A 2 -4.66 -19.99 -23.24
C LYS A 2 -3.43 -20.31 -22.41
N THR A 3 -2.35 -19.56 -22.58
CA THR A 3 -1.14 -19.68 -21.76
C THR A 3 -1.53 -19.45 -20.31
N LYS A 4 -1.41 -20.49 -19.47
CA LYS A 4 -1.63 -20.42 -18.03
C LYS A 4 -0.55 -19.47 -17.48
N ARG A 5 -0.91 -18.20 -17.30
CA ARG A 5 0.01 -17.16 -16.82
C ARG A 5 0.45 -17.52 -15.41
N VAL A 6 1.67 -18.03 -15.29
CA VAL A 6 2.34 -18.17 -14.00
C VAL A 6 2.42 -16.75 -13.42
N SER A 7 1.87 -16.58 -12.22
CA SER A 7 1.92 -15.30 -11.52
C SER A 7 3.38 -15.00 -11.20
N GLU A 8 3.99 -14.04 -11.89
CA GLU A 8 5.32 -13.55 -11.55
C GLU A 8 5.28 -13.01 -10.11
N PHE A 9 6.27 -13.35 -9.30
CA PHE A 9 6.51 -12.76 -7.98
C PHE A 9 7.81 -11.94 -8.02
N LEU A 10 7.92 -11.00 -7.08
CA LEU A 10 9.11 -10.17 -6.94
C LEU A 10 10.05 -10.77 -5.89
N THR A 11 11.34 -10.66 -6.17
CA THR A 11 12.42 -10.95 -5.22
C THR A 11 12.54 -9.83 -4.19
N GLU A 12 13.23 -10.08 -3.07
CA GLU A 12 13.44 -9.05 -2.05
C GLU A 12 14.20 -7.83 -2.61
N ASP A 13 15.17 -8.05 -3.50
CA ASP A 13 15.91 -6.98 -4.17
C ASP A 13 15.02 -6.12 -5.07
N GLU A 14 14.09 -6.74 -5.82
CA GLU A 14 13.11 -6.02 -6.64
C GLU A 14 12.13 -5.20 -5.79
N ILE A 15 11.67 -5.76 -4.66
CA ILE A 15 10.84 -5.03 -3.70
C ILE A 15 11.61 -3.83 -3.14
N SER A 16 12.87 -4.04 -2.73
CA SER A 16 13.76 -3.00 -2.23
C SER A 16 13.96 -1.89 -3.26
N ALA A 17 14.20 -2.23 -4.53
CA ALA A 17 14.32 -1.28 -5.61
C ALA A 17 13.05 -0.43 -5.81
N ILE A 18 11.86 -1.05 -5.78
CA ILE A 18 10.57 -0.35 -5.86
C ILE A 18 10.38 0.62 -4.70
N LEU A 19 10.70 0.18 -3.49
CA LEU A 19 10.53 0.98 -2.27
C LEU A 19 11.49 2.17 -2.19
N ARG A 20 12.59 2.16 -2.96
CA ARG A 20 13.54 3.29 -3.06
C ARG A 20 13.09 4.38 -4.03
N VAL A 21 12.15 4.11 -4.92
CA VAL A 21 11.69 5.08 -5.93
C VAL A 21 11.04 6.34 -5.34
N PRO A 22 10.10 6.25 -4.37
CA PRO A 22 9.37 7.45 -3.93
C PRO A 22 10.24 8.44 -3.14
N ASP A 23 10.22 9.73 -3.53
CA ASP A 23 10.92 10.80 -2.78
C ASP A 23 10.16 11.15 -1.49
N ARG A 24 10.59 10.53 -0.39
CA ARG A 24 10.03 10.67 0.97
C ARG A 24 10.13 12.08 1.57
N ARG A 25 10.77 13.04 0.90
CA ARG A 25 10.76 14.46 1.31
C ARG A 25 9.45 15.17 0.92
N THR A 26 8.72 14.62 -0.04
CA THR A 26 7.46 15.17 -0.54
C THR A 26 6.26 14.45 0.07
N LEU A 27 5.11 15.12 0.23
CA LEU A 27 3.86 14.49 0.67
C LEU A 27 3.49 13.30 -0.24
N GLN A 28 3.62 13.47 -1.56
CA GLN A 28 3.34 12.43 -2.54
C GLN A 28 4.27 11.22 -2.37
N GLY A 29 5.58 11.44 -2.21
CA GLY A 29 6.51 10.33 -2.03
C GLY A 29 6.35 9.62 -0.70
N LYS A 30 6.03 10.33 0.39
CA LYS A 30 5.64 9.69 1.67
C LYS A 30 4.40 8.81 1.50
N ARG A 31 3.36 9.32 0.84
CA ARG A 31 2.15 8.55 0.51
C ARG A 31 2.49 7.29 -0.26
N ASP A 32 3.25 7.46 -1.34
CA ASP A 32 3.57 6.40 -2.29
C ASP A 32 4.44 5.32 -1.65
N TYR A 33 5.42 5.72 -0.84
CA TYR A 33 6.24 4.81 -0.04
C TYR A 33 5.40 4.00 0.95
N ALA A 34 4.59 4.68 1.78
CA ALA A 34 3.74 4.02 2.76
C ALA A 34 2.74 3.06 2.11
N LEU A 35 2.15 3.46 0.97
CA LEU A 35 1.20 2.65 0.21
C LEU A 35 1.85 1.40 -0.38
N LEU A 36 3.03 1.53 -1.01
CA LEU A 36 3.77 0.39 -1.56
C LEU A 36 4.21 -0.56 -0.44
N LEU A 37 4.80 -0.02 0.63
CA LEU A 37 5.29 -0.79 1.77
C LEU A 37 4.16 -1.59 2.43
N LEU A 38 3.00 -0.95 2.63
CA LEU A 38 1.81 -1.63 3.15
C LEU A 38 1.39 -2.78 2.22
N MET A 39 1.26 -2.53 0.92
CA MET A 39 0.81 -3.55 -0.05
C MET A 39 1.74 -4.78 -0.10
N PHE A 40 3.06 -4.57 -0.06
CA PHE A 40 4.03 -5.67 -0.06
C PHE A 40 4.11 -6.41 1.28
N SER A 41 3.89 -5.71 2.39
CA SER A 41 4.03 -6.30 3.73
C SER A 41 2.77 -7.00 4.23
N THR A 42 1.61 -6.72 3.64
CA THR A 42 0.31 -7.23 4.15
C THR A 42 -0.49 -8.00 3.10
N GLY A 43 -0.11 -7.91 1.83
CA GLY A 43 -0.81 -8.55 0.72
C GLY A 43 -2.26 -8.08 0.54
N LEU A 44 -2.64 -6.92 1.07
CA LEU A 44 -4.00 -6.38 0.95
C LEU A 44 -4.40 -6.21 -0.52
N ARG A 45 -5.69 -6.44 -0.81
CA ARG A 45 -6.23 -6.22 -2.16
C ARG A 45 -6.30 -4.72 -2.43
N LYS A 46 -6.19 -4.34 -3.71
CA LYS A 46 -6.35 -2.95 -4.16
C LYS A 46 -7.60 -2.28 -3.57
N ALA A 47 -8.74 -2.95 -3.63
CA ALA A 47 -10.00 -2.42 -3.10
C ALA A 47 -9.94 -2.20 -1.58
N GLU A 48 -9.36 -3.14 -0.85
CA GLU A 48 -9.23 -3.06 0.62
C GLU A 48 -8.36 -1.86 1.01
N VAL A 49 -7.22 -1.67 0.34
CA VAL A 49 -6.30 -0.54 0.59
C VAL A 49 -6.95 0.81 0.28
N CYS A 50 -7.70 0.89 -0.82
CA CYS A 50 -8.42 2.12 -1.19
C CYS A 50 -9.55 2.48 -0.22
N SER A 51 -10.13 1.49 0.48
CA SER A 51 -11.18 1.70 1.48
C SER A 51 -10.68 1.81 2.91
N LEU A 52 -9.36 1.70 3.16
CA LEU A 52 -8.83 1.82 4.51
C LEU A 52 -9.11 3.20 5.10
N ARG A 53 -9.46 3.23 6.38
CA ARG A 53 -9.66 4.42 7.21
C ARG A 53 -8.62 4.42 8.31
N VAL A 54 -8.31 5.59 8.86
CA VAL A 54 -7.36 5.71 9.98
C VAL A 54 -7.79 4.83 11.17
N GLU A 55 -9.09 4.77 11.46
CA GLU A 55 -9.66 3.94 12.54
C GLU A 55 -9.48 2.42 12.34
N HIS A 56 -9.19 1.96 11.12
CA HIS A 56 -8.92 0.54 10.87
C HIS A 56 -7.53 0.13 11.36
N ILE A 57 -6.63 1.08 11.63
CA ILE A 57 -5.34 0.78 12.28
C ILE A 57 -5.59 0.78 13.79
N THR A 58 -5.45 -0.39 14.40
CA THR A 58 -5.69 -0.60 15.83
C THR A 58 -4.56 -1.42 16.45
N THR A 59 -4.67 -1.69 17.74
CA THR A 59 -3.77 -2.57 18.48
C THR A 59 -4.53 -3.82 18.93
N TYR A 60 -3.97 -4.99 18.65
CA TYR A 60 -4.48 -6.26 19.15
C TYR A 60 -3.34 -7.05 19.81
N ARG A 61 -3.54 -7.48 21.06
CA ARG A 61 -2.51 -8.18 21.87
C ARG A 61 -1.17 -7.42 21.88
N ASN A 62 -1.21 -6.11 22.10
CA ASN A 62 -0.05 -5.21 22.11
C ASN A 62 0.74 -5.17 20.78
N GLN A 63 0.12 -5.59 19.67
CA GLN A 63 0.71 -5.50 18.33
C GLN A 63 -0.16 -4.62 17.43
N PRO A 64 0.44 -3.75 16.60
CA PRO A 64 -0.33 -2.97 15.64
C PRO A 64 -0.89 -3.88 14.54
N VAL A 65 -2.16 -3.69 14.23
CA VAL A 65 -2.89 -4.47 13.22
C VAL A 65 -3.75 -3.55 12.37
N VAL A 66 -4.06 -4.00 11.16
CA VAL A 66 -5.10 -3.40 10.33
C VAL A 66 -6.31 -4.33 10.27
N ASP A 67 -7.47 -3.78 10.64
CA ASP A 67 -8.76 -4.45 10.53
C ASP A 67 -9.29 -4.28 9.10
N VAL A 68 -9.49 -5.40 8.41
CA VAL A 68 -9.83 -5.42 6.99
C VAL A 68 -11.17 -6.11 6.81
N MET A 69 -12.08 -5.43 6.13
CA MET A 69 -13.35 -6.01 5.72
C MET A 69 -13.17 -6.77 4.39
N GLY A 70 -13.32 -8.10 4.45
CA GLY A 70 -13.24 -8.97 3.28
C GLY A 70 -14.57 -9.11 2.53
N LYS A 71 -14.55 -9.91 1.45
CA LYS A 71 -15.77 -10.29 0.70
C LYS A 71 -16.71 -11.08 1.63
N GLY A 72 -17.98 -10.68 1.67
CA GLY A 72 -19.01 -11.29 2.53
C GLY A 72 -18.93 -10.85 3.99
N GLU A 73 -18.48 -9.61 4.25
CA GLU A 73 -18.43 -8.98 5.59
C GLU A 73 -17.56 -9.72 6.61
N LYS A 74 -16.68 -10.61 6.15
CA LYS A 74 -15.74 -11.29 7.04
C LYS A 74 -14.60 -10.36 7.42
N HIS A 75 -14.55 -9.99 8.70
CA HIS A 75 -13.44 -9.24 9.28
C HIS A 75 -12.21 -10.14 9.43
N ARG A 76 -11.04 -9.61 9.06
CA ARG A 76 -9.75 -10.22 9.41
C ARG A 76 -8.80 -9.15 9.90
N ARG A 77 -7.92 -9.53 10.82
CA ARG A 77 -6.81 -8.69 11.28
C ARG A 77 -5.55 -9.07 10.54
N VAL A 78 -4.82 -8.09 10.04
CA VAL A 78 -3.49 -8.30 9.45
C VAL A 78 -2.48 -7.57 10.32
N ALA A 79 -1.47 -8.30 10.81
CA ALA A 79 -0.40 -7.69 11.60
C ALA A 79 0.38 -6.68 10.74
N LEU A 80 0.69 -5.53 11.34
CA LEU A 80 1.53 -4.52 10.73
C LEU A 80 2.93 -4.60 11.34
N ASN A 81 3.94 -4.68 10.49
CA ASN A 81 5.31 -4.51 10.95
C ASN A 81 5.53 -3.06 11.37
N ARG A 82 6.50 -2.85 12.27
CA ARG A 82 6.85 -1.52 12.79
C ARG A 82 7.13 -0.52 11.66
N ASP A 83 7.92 -0.92 10.66
CA ASP A 83 8.28 -0.06 9.52
C ASP A 83 7.05 0.41 8.72
N VAL A 84 6.04 -0.46 8.58
CA VAL A 84 4.79 -0.13 7.89
C VAL A 84 4.03 0.93 8.67
N LEU A 85 3.91 0.74 9.99
CA LEU A 85 3.24 1.70 10.86
C LEU A 85 3.95 3.05 10.84
N GLU A 86 5.27 3.07 10.98
CA GLU A 86 6.06 4.31 10.97
C GLU A 86 5.92 5.06 9.64
N ALA A 87 5.96 4.36 8.50
CA ALA A 87 5.75 4.97 7.19
C ALA A 87 4.35 5.59 7.03
N VAL A 88 3.32 4.88 7.50
CA VAL A 88 1.94 5.37 7.45
C VAL A 88 1.76 6.60 8.35
N LEU A 89 2.32 6.57 9.56
CA LEU A 89 2.26 7.70 10.50
C LEU A 89 3.00 8.93 9.98
N ASP A 90 4.17 8.77 9.36
CA ASP A 90 4.94 9.87 8.75
C ASP A 90 4.15 10.56 7.62
N TYR A 91 3.49 9.77 6.76
CA TYR A 91 2.59 10.30 5.75
C TYR A 91 1.41 11.04 6.38
N GLN A 92 0.71 10.42 7.34
CA GLN A 92 -0.47 11.00 8.00
C GLN A 92 -0.15 12.32 8.71
N LYS A 93 0.99 12.39 9.40
CA LYS A 93 1.46 13.63 10.06
C LYS A 93 1.69 14.76 9.06
N THR A 94 2.16 14.45 7.85
CA THR A 94 2.39 15.43 6.78
C THR A 94 1.07 15.84 6.11
N LEU A 95 0.10 14.93 6.04
CA LEU A 95 -1.22 15.17 5.45
C LEU A 95 -2.12 16.02 6.35
N LEU A 96 -2.08 15.81 7.67
CA LEU A 96 -3.03 16.37 8.63
C LEU A 96 -3.23 17.90 8.52
N PRO A 97 -2.19 18.75 8.36
CA PRO A 97 -2.36 20.19 8.23
C PRO A 97 -3.08 20.63 6.95
N LEU A 98 -3.19 19.74 5.95
CA LEU A 98 -3.73 20.03 4.62
C LEU A 98 -5.20 19.59 4.49
N THR A 99 -5.75 18.88 5.48
CA THR A 99 -7.11 18.35 5.46
C THR A 99 -8.07 19.22 6.27
N PRO A 100 -9.19 19.70 5.68
CA PRO A 100 -10.25 20.33 6.45
C PRO A 100 -10.86 19.34 7.46
N SER A 101 -11.07 19.81 8.70
CA SER A 101 -11.63 19.02 9.80
C SER A 101 -13.05 18.53 9.49
N GLY A 102 -13.24 17.22 9.36
CA GLY A 102 -14.58 16.63 9.25
C GLY A 102 -14.63 15.20 8.74
N GLY A 103 -14.63 14.24 9.67
CA GLY A 103 -15.29 12.94 9.51
C GLY A 103 -14.59 11.88 8.65
N GLY A 104 -14.06 10.84 9.32
CA GLY A 104 -13.73 9.56 8.70
C GLY A 104 -12.65 9.64 7.62
N GLN A 105 -11.44 10.04 8.02
CA GLN A 105 -10.34 10.22 7.09
C GLN A 105 -9.87 8.86 6.54
N TYR A 106 -9.92 8.70 5.22
CA TYR A 106 -9.31 7.56 4.54
C TYR A 106 -7.83 7.52 4.88
N LEU A 107 -7.24 6.32 4.93
CA LEU A 107 -5.84 6.16 5.25
C LEU A 107 -4.94 6.71 4.13
N PHE A 108 -5.42 6.73 2.89
CA PHE A 108 -4.69 7.24 1.74
C PHE A 108 -5.59 8.09 0.85
N TYR A 109 -4.98 9.11 0.24
CA TYR A 109 -5.67 10.05 -0.63
C TYR A 109 -5.00 10.17 -1.99
N THR A 110 -5.83 10.33 -3.02
CA THR A 110 -5.38 10.79 -4.34
C THR A 110 -4.98 12.26 -4.20
N LEU A 111 -3.74 12.58 -4.60
CA LEU A 111 -3.21 13.94 -4.63
C LEU A 111 -3.29 14.43 -6.08
N GLY A 112 -3.77 15.65 -6.30
CA GLY A 112 -3.84 16.27 -7.63
C GLY A 112 -2.46 16.65 -8.16
N GLU A 113 -2.42 17.05 -9.44
CA GLU A 113 -1.20 17.61 -10.03
C GLU A 113 -0.77 18.88 -9.26
N HIS A 114 0.55 19.03 -9.06
CA HIS A 114 1.17 20.16 -8.36
C HIS A 114 0.75 20.38 -6.90
N GLY A 115 0.26 19.34 -6.20
CA GLY A 115 -0.12 19.49 -4.79
C GLY A 115 -1.37 20.34 -4.57
N ASN A 116 -2.11 20.66 -5.63
CA ASN A 116 -3.46 21.20 -5.51
C ASN A 116 -4.31 20.15 -4.80
N CYS A 117 -4.66 20.45 -3.55
CA CYS A 117 -5.30 19.56 -2.60
C CYS A 117 -6.78 19.34 -2.95
N THR A 118 -7.07 18.74 -4.11
CA THR A 118 -8.31 17.96 -4.24
C THR A 118 -8.10 16.65 -3.51
N ILE A 119 -8.18 16.70 -2.18
CA ILE A 119 -8.02 15.54 -1.31
C ILE A 119 -9.23 14.65 -1.53
N ARG A 120 -9.04 13.61 -2.35
CA ARG A 120 -10.07 12.60 -2.64
C ARG A 120 -9.59 11.25 -2.16
N PRO A 121 -10.49 10.34 -1.74
CA PRO A 121 -10.11 8.98 -1.38
C PRO A 121 -9.22 8.34 -2.45
N LEU A 122 -8.29 7.49 -2.03
CA LEU A 122 -7.41 6.78 -2.95
C LEU A 122 -8.25 5.99 -3.96
N THR A 123 -8.01 6.23 -5.25
CA THR A 123 -8.73 5.52 -6.32
C THR A 123 -7.96 4.29 -6.79
N HIS A 124 -8.68 3.30 -7.33
CA HIS A 124 -8.05 2.13 -7.96
C HIS A 124 -7.07 2.52 -9.07
N LYS A 125 -7.43 3.53 -9.86
CA LYS A 125 -6.58 4.06 -10.94
C LYS A 125 -5.29 4.65 -10.39
N ALA A 126 -5.34 5.37 -9.27
CA ALA A 126 -4.15 5.93 -8.63
C ALA A 126 -3.17 4.83 -8.20
N VAL A 127 -3.67 3.74 -7.61
CA VAL A 127 -2.84 2.56 -7.26
C VAL A 127 -2.20 1.93 -8.49
N ASP A 128 -2.97 1.72 -9.56
CA ASP A 128 -2.45 1.13 -10.79
C ASP A 128 -1.38 2.04 -11.45
N CYS A 129 -1.58 3.36 -11.44
CA CYS A 129 -0.61 4.34 -11.92
C CYS A 129 0.67 4.35 -11.07
N LEU A 130 0.53 4.30 -9.74
CA LEU A 130 1.67 4.23 -8.82
C LEU A 130 2.52 2.99 -9.10
N LEU A 131 1.91 1.81 -9.17
CA LEU A 131 2.64 0.56 -9.42
C LEU A 131 3.36 0.57 -10.77
N ARG A 132 2.73 1.13 -11.83
CA ARG A 132 3.37 1.27 -13.15
C ARG A 132 4.56 2.22 -13.12
N ARG A 133 4.41 3.37 -12.45
CA ARG A 133 5.48 4.36 -12.32
C ARG A 133 6.64 3.79 -11.51
N ALA A 134 6.35 3.22 -10.34
CA ALA A 134 7.38 2.62 -9.48
C ALA A 134 8.11 1.46 -10.17
N LYS A 135 7.40 0.63 -10.94
CA LYS A 135 8.02 -0.39 -11.81
C LYS A 135 9.02 0.24 -12.79
N LYS A 136 8.59 1.26 -13.51
CA LYS A 136 9.39 1.92 -14.56
C LYS A 136 10.65 2.53 -13.96
N ASP A 137 10.49 3.25 -12.86
CA ASP A 137 11.58 3.98 -12.21
C ASP A 137 12.56 3.04 -11.49
N ALA A 138 12.08 1.88 -11.01
CA ALA A 138 12.92 0.81 -10.47
C ALA A 138 13.58 -0.08 -11.55
N LEU A 139 13.36 0.21 -12.83
CA LEU A 139 13.88 -0.57 -13.98
C LEU A 139 13.48 -2.05 -13.96
N ILE A 140 12.32 -2.38 -13.39
CA ILE A 140 11.84 -3.77 -13.33
C ILE A 140 11.13 -4.11 -14.64
N THR A 141 11.51 -5.23 -15.25
CA THR A 141 10.90 -5.72 -16.49
C THR A 141 9.62 -6.52 -16.23
N LYS A 142 9.54 -7.24 -15.11
CA LYS A 142 8.40 -8.06 -14.67
C LYS A 142 7.09 -7.28 -14.58
N ARG A 143 5.95 -7.95 -14.79
CA ARG A 143 4.64 -7.32 -14.72
C ARG A 143 4.20 -7.12 -13.27
N ILE A 144 4.21 -5.87 -12.81
CA ILE A 144 3.73 -5.49 -11.48
C ILE A 144 2.27 -5.06 -11.54
N THR A 145 1.42 -5.76 -10.79
CA THR A 145 0.00 -5.46 -10.58
C THR A 145 -0.36 -5.67 -9.11
N PRO A 146 -1.53 -5.20 -8.63
CA PRO A 146 -1.97 -5.48 -7.26
C PRO A 146 -2.09 -6.99 -6.94
N HIS A 147 -2.29 -7.83 -7.95
CA HIS A 147 -2.27 -9.28 -7.76
C HIS A 147 -0.83 -9.80 -7.58
N THR A 148 0.14 -9.22 -8.31
CA THR A 148 1.58 -9.52 -8.17
C THR A 148 2.08 -9.19 -6.76
N THR A 149 1.69 -8.04 -6.20
CA THR A 149 2.11 -7.64 -4.83
C THR A 149 1.58 -8.62 -3.79
N ARG A 150 0.32 -9.04 -3.92
CA ARG A 150 -0.29 -10.04 -3.03
C ARG A 150 0.35 -11.43 -3.19
N HIS A 151 0.62 -11.85 -4.43
CA HIS A 151 1.27 -13.13 -4.69
C HIS A 151 2.67 -13.15 -4.10
N THR A 152 3.43 -12.06 -4.29
CA THR A 152 4.75 -11.86 -3.68
C THR A 152 4.67 -12.03 -2.16
N PHE A 153 3.77 -11.32 -1.49
CA PHE A 153 3.57 -11.48 -0.04
C PHE A 153 3.28 -12.93 0.37
N ALA A 154 2.41 -13.63 -0.35
CA ALA A 154 2.09 -15.03 -0.04
C ALA A 154 3.31 -15.95 -0.19
N THR A 155 4.12 -15.75 -1.23
CA THR A 155 5.36 -16.50 -1.44
C THR A 155 6.38 -16.19 -0.34
N THR A 156 6.61 -14.91 -0.02
CA THR A 156 7.57 -14.51 1.04
C THR A 156 7.13 -14.99 2.42
N LEU A 157 5.83 -15.05 2.69
CA LEU A 157 5.30 -15.61 3.94
C LEU A 157 5.54 -17.12 4.04
N LEU A 158 5.42 -17.85 2.93
CA LEU A 158 5.74 -19.29 2.88
C LEU A 158 7.25 -19.52 3.10
N ASP A 159 8.11 -18.74 2.46
CA ASP A 159 9.57 -18.85 2.62
C ASP A 159 10.05 -18.53 4.04
N ARG A 160 9.35 -17.63 4.75
CA ARG A 160 9.69 -17.24 6.14
C ARG A 160 9.04 -18.11 7.22
N GLY A 161 8.16 -19.04 6.83
CA GLY A 161 7.35 -19.85 7.75
C GLY A 161 7.44 -21.36 7.51
N GLY A 162 8.44 -21.81 6.75
CA GLY A 162 8.80 -23.22 6.56
C GLY A 162 9.86 -23.68 7.55
#